data_AF-A0A2A2IEC7-F1
#
_entry.id   AF-A0A2A2IEC7-F1
#
_cell.length_a   1.000
_cell.length_b   1.000
_cell.length_c   1.000
_cell.angle_alpha   90.00
_cell.angle_beta   90.00
_cell.angle_gamma   90.00
#
_symmetry.space_group_name_H-M   'P 1'
#
loop_
_entity.id
_entity.type
_entity.pdbx_description
1 polymer ?
#
loop_
_entity_poly.entity_id
_entity_poly.type
_entity_poly.pdbx_seq_one_letter_code
_entity_poly.pdbx_strand_id
1 'polypeptide(L)'
;MNEKFFNQFKQYLLNSHMDDLKSFIPYYETLKQQQDKLKDFIDDCEQYALDIQYDEDKTEGYTDGSLQFYLYKDNNDWTSRLDYHYDLELGYDERYWNYCTCQSGDEGYIKALGCTGEGCDWIAPEIRLTKVSNVCFGSFNGHAKEMHYLEKEWDEYLKEDREKQRQAQLERVEQEIERLKSQRSILLKGGIINE
;
A
#
# COMPACT_ATOMS: atom_id res chain seq x y z
N MET A 1 2.10 -26.70 -18.35
CA MET A 1 2.80 -25.41 -18.17
C MET A 1 1.74 -24.35 -18.41
N ASN A 2 1.49 -23.48 -17.44
CA ASN A 2 0.42 -22.46 -17.49
C ASN A 2 0.90 -21.28 -18.36
N GLU A 3 1.02 -21.55 -19.66
CA GLU A 3 1.71 -20.66 -20.60
C GLU A 3 0.88 -19.43 -20.96
N LYS A 4 -0.45 -19.48 -20.89
CA LYS A 4 -1.31 -18.37 -21.34
C LYS A 4 -1.10 -17.16 -20.43
N PHE A 5 -1.19 -17.33 -19.11
CA PHE A 5 -1.02 -16.22 -18.17
C PHE A 5 0.36 -15.57 -18.32
N PHE A 6 1.44 -16.35 -18.20
CA PHE A 6 2.79 -15.79 -18.26
C PHE A 6 3.10 -15.17 -19.62
N ASN A 7 2.59 -15.73 -20.73
CA ASN A 7 2.72 -15.09 -22.04
C ASN A 7 1.94 -13.78 -22.13
N GLN A 8 0.69 -13.73 -21.65
CA GLN A 8 -0.10 -12.50 -21.64
C GLN A 8 0.55 -11.42 -20.77
N PHE A 9 1.02 -11.78 -19.58
CA PHE A 9 1.69 -10.84 -18.70
C PHE A 9 3.00 -10.33 -19.32
N LYS A 10 3.78 -11.21 -19.95
CA LYS A 10 4.98 -10.80 -20.70
C LYS A 10 4.64 -9.85 -21.85
N GLN A 11 3.58 -10.12 -22.61
CA GLN A 11 3.13 -9.22 -23.69
C GLN A 11 2.65 -7.88 -23.14
N TYR A 12 1.95 -7.86 -22.00
CA TYR A 12 1.56 -6.64 -21.32
C TYR A 12 2.80 -5.80 -20.96
N LEU A 13 3.80 -6.39 -20.31
CA LEU A 13 5.05 -5.68 -19.97
C LEU A 13 5.76 -5.13 -21.21
N LEU A 14 5.83 -5.91 -22.30
CA LEU A 14 6.44 -5.46 -23.56
C LEU A 14 5.67 -4.31 -24.23
N ASN A 15 4.35 -4.25 -24.07
CA ASN A 15 3.51 -3.25 -24.75
C ASN A 15 3.32 -1.98 -23.91
N SER A 16 3.21 -2.12 -22.59
CA SER A 16 2.84 -1.04 -21.68
C SER A 16 4.03 -0.46 -20.90
N HIS A 17 5.09 -1.25 -20.72
CA HIS A 17 6.26 -0.92 -19.88
C HIS A 17 7.56 -1.19 -20.63
N MET A 18 7.61 -0.88 -21.92
CA MET A 18 8.80 -1.17 -22.75
C MET A 18 10.01 -0.34 -22.31
N ASP A 19 9.79 0.93 -21.97
CA ASP A 19 10.84 1.90 -21.66
C ASP A 19 11.49 1.63 -20.29
N ASP A 20 10.75 1.03 -19.36
CA ASP A 20 11.12 0.67 -17.99
C ASP A 20 11.07 -0.84 -17.72
N LEU A 21 11.03 -1.66 -18.77
CA LEU A 21 10.92 -3.13 -18.72
C LEU A 21 11.93 -3.76 -17.74
N LYS A 22 13.13 -3.19 -17.65
CA LYS A 22 14.20 -3.67 -16.76
C LYS A 22 13.78 -3.70 -15.29
N SER A 23 12.91 -2.78 -14.86
CA SER A 23 12.39 -2.73 -13.50
C SER A 23 11.36 -3.83 -13.24
N PHE A 24 10.63 -4.28 -14.27
CA PHE A 24 9.61 -5.34 -14.15
C PHE A 24 10.14 -6.77 -14.33
N ILE A 25 11.28 -6.96 -15.03
CA ILE A 25 11.88 -8.29 -15.24
C ILE A 25 12.10 -9.05 -13.92
N PRO A 26 12.70 -8.46 -12.86
CA PRO A 26 12.92 -9.16 -11.60
C PRO A 26 11.61 -9.67 -10.98
N TYR A 27 10.56 -8.85 -10.98
CA TYR A 27 9.24 -9.23 -10.46
C TYR A 27 8.58 -10.35 -11.27
N TYR A 28 8.66 -10.30 -12.60
CA TYR A 28 8.16 -11.37 -13.47
C TYR A 28 8.86 -12.71 -13.20
N GLU A 29 10.18 -12.68 -13.02
CA GLU A 29 10.94 -13.89 -12.71
C GLU A 29 10.68 -14.40 -11.28
N THR A 30 10.52 -13.51 -10.29
CA THR A 30 10.09 -13.89 -8.94
C THR A 30 8.70 -14.55 -8.97
N LEU A 31 7.75 -14.02 -9.74
CA LEU A 31 6.42 -14.60 -9.90
C LEU A 31 6.49 -16.03 -10.49
N LYS A 32 7.35 -16.25 -11.50
CA LYS A 32 7.59 -17.59 -12.07
C LYS A 32 8.19 -18.55 -11.05
N GLN A 33 9.15 -18.11 -10.23
CA GLN A 33 9.74 -18.93 -9.19
C GLN A 33 8.71 -19.35 -8.13
N GLN A 34 7.70 -18.52 -7.87
CA GLN A 34 6.63 -18.80 -6.90
C GLN A 34 5.39 -19.48 -7.52
N GLN A 35 5.41 -19.86 -8.80
CA GLN A 35 4.22 -20.34 -9.53
C GLN A 35 3.43 -21.46 -8.80
N ASP A 36 4.13 -22.36 -8.10
CA ASP A 36 3.50 -23.48 -7.38
C ASP A 36 2.64 -23.00 -6.20
N LYS A 37 3.01 -21.87 -5.57
CA LYS A 37 2.24 -21.24 -4.49
C LYS A 37 1.09 -20.40 -5.01
N LEU A 38 1.10 -20.05 -6.30
CA LEU A 38 0.16 -19.14 -6.94
C LEU A 38 -0.87 -19.88 -7.80
N LYS A 39 -1.05 -21.19 -7.56
CA LYS A 39 -1.88 -22.06 -8.40
C LYS A 39 -3.29 -21.50 -8.59
N ASP A 40 -3.97 -21.10 -7.52
CA ASP A 40 -5.35 -20.61 -7.60
C ASP A 40 -5.47 -19.32 -8.44
N PHE A 41 -4.50 -18.42 -8.30
CA PHE A 41 -4.42 -17.20 -9.11
C PHE A 41 -4.20 -17.52 -10.59
N ILE A 42 -3.23 -18.40 -10.87
CA ILE A 42 -2.91 -18.76 -12.25
C ILE A 42 -4.09 -19.50 -12.89
N ASP A 43 -4.71 -20.44 -12.19
CA ASP A 43 -5.90 -21.16 -12.67
C ASP A 43 -7.03 -20.17 -13.03
N ASP A 44 -7.28 -19.17 -12.19
CA ASP A 44 -8.25 -18.11 -12.46
C ASP A 44 -7.88 -17.31 -13.73
N CYS A 45 -6.61 -16.90 -13.88
CA CYS A 45 -6.14 -16.19 -15.08
C CYS A 45 -6.17 -17.04 -16.36
N GLU A 46 -6.01 -18.36 -16.23
CA GLU A 46 -6.14 -19.30 -17.33
C GLU A 46 -7.61 -19.47 -17.74
N GLN A 47 -8.51 -19.54 -16.76
CA GLN A 47 -9.95 -19.76 -16.95
C GLN A 47 -10.67 -18.53 -17.51
N TYR A 48 -10.36 -17.34 -17.00
CA TYR A 48 -11.10 -16.11 -17.32
C TYR A 48 -10.37 -15.24 -18.35
N ALA A 49 -11.07 -14.24 -18.86
CA ALA A 49 -10.43 -13.15 -19.60
C ALA A 49 -9.75 -12.22 -18.59
N LEU A 50 -8.57 -11.72 -18.95
CA LEU A 50 -7.68 -10.99 -18.07
C LEU A 50 -7.44 -9.58 -18.61
N ASP A 51 -7.51 -8.61 -17.70
CA ASP A 51 -7.02 -7.24 -17.89
C ASP A 51 -5.99 -6.93 -16.81
N ILE A 52 -4.87 -6.32 -17.20
CA ILE A 52 -3.75 -6.03 -16.31
C ILE A 52 -3.58 -4.52 -16.27
N GLN A 53 -3.56 -3.95 -15.07
CA GLN A 53 -3.37 -2.53 -14.85
C GLN A 53 -2.23 -2.33 -13.86
N TYR A 54 -1.43 -1.29 -14.09
CA TYR A 54 -0.36 -0.90 -13.17
C TYR A 54 -0.81 0.35 -12.42
N ASP A 55 -0.70 0.31 -11.10
CA ASP A 55 -0.86 1.48 -10.24
C ASP A 55 0.53 1.90 -9.73
N GLU A 56 0.91 3.13 -10.08
CA GLU A 56 2.19 3.71 -9.66
C GLU A 56 2.27 3.83 -8.14
N ASP A 57 3.49 3.75 -7.61
CA ASP A 57 3.71 3.94 -6.17
C ASP A 57 3.25 5.33 -5.70
N LYS A 58 2.36 5.33 -4.70
CA LYS A 58 1.85 6.52 -4.02
C LYS A 58 2.40 6.65 -2.60
N THR A 59 3.30 5.77 -2.20
CA THR A 59 3.82 5.68 -0.83
C THR A 59 5.13 6.44 -0.63
N GLU A 60 5.58 7.23 -1.61
CA GLU A 60 6.86 7.96 -1.54
C GLU A 60 8.09 7.04 -1.53
N GLY A 61 8.01 5.89 -2.19
CA GLY A 61 9.11 4.96 -2.40
C GLY A 61 9.12 3.74 -1.48
N TYR A 62 8.01 3.44 -0.76
CA TYR A 62 7.93 2.20 0.03
C TYR A 62 7.62 0.96 -0.82
N THR A 63 7.25 1.14 -2.10
CA THR A 63 6.98 0.07 -3.05
C THR A 63 7.40 0.49 -4.47
N ASP A 64 7.49 -0.46 -5.38
CA ASP A 64 7.60 -0.23 -6.82
C ASP A 64 6.21 -0.22 -7.51
N GLY A 65 5.15 0.09 -6.75
CA GLY A 65 3.77 0.10 -7.22
C GLY A 65 3.09 -1.28 -7.13
N SER A 66 1.95 -1.41 -7.81
CA SER A 66 1.21 -2.68 -7.83
C SER A 66 0.62 -2.99 -9.20
N LEU A 67 0.46 -4.29 -9.49
CA LEU A 67 -0.22 -4.78 -10.68
C LEU A 67 -1.56 -5.39 -10.29
N GLN A 68 -2.63 -4.82 -10.83
CA GLN A 68 -4.00 -5.27 -10.64
C GLN A 68 -4.42 -6.18 -11.80
N PHE A 69 -4.90 -7.37 -11.47
CA PHE A 69 -5.37 -8.38 -12.41
C PHE A 69 -6.89 -8.51 -12.30
N TYR A 70 -7.60 -7.86 -13.21
CA TYR A 70 -9.04 -7.90 -13.30
C TYR A 70 -9.49 -9.06 -14.19
N LEU A 71 -10.43 -9.85 -13.68
CA LEU A 71 -10.92 -11.06 -14.32
C LEU A 71 -12.36 -10.88 -14.80
N TYR A 72 -12.66 -11.42 -15.97
CA TYR A 72 -13.96 -11.29 -16.63
C TYR A 72 -14.44 -12.63 -17.15
N LYS A 73 -15.75 -12.90 -17.03
CA LYS A 73 -16.33 -14.14 -17.54
C LYS A 73 -16.23 -14.22 -19.07
N ASP A 74 -16.48 -13.11 -19.78
CA ASP A 74 -16.44 -13.06 -21.25
C ASP A 74 -15.89 -11.72 -21.77
N ASN A 75 -14.91 -11.77 -22.69
CA ASN A 75 -14.45 -10.65 -23.54
C ASN A 75 -14.12 -9.30 -22.85
N ASN A 76 -13.67 -9.29 -21.60
CA ASN A 76 -13.32 -8.07 -20.85
C ASN A 76 -14.44 -7.01 -20.81
N ASP A 77 -15.72 -7.42 -20.90
CA ASP A 77 -16.86 -6.53 -20.69
C ASP A 77 -17.00 -6.22 -19.20
N TRP A 78 -17.03 -4.93 -18.84
CA TRP A 78 -17.22 -4.45 -17.46
C TRP A 78 -18.39 -5.11 -16.72
N THR A 79 -19.48 -5.43 -17.43
CA THR A 79 -20.65 -6.10 -16.84
C THR A 79 -20.41 -7.56 -16.46
N SER A 80 -19.37 -8.18 -17.02
CA SER A 80 -18.96 -9.56 -16.77
C SER A 80 -17.78 -9.69 -15.81
N ARG A 81 -17.29 -8.56 -15.28
CA ARG A 81 -16.20 -8.52 -14.31
C ARG A 81 -16.57 -9.34 -13.08
N LEU A 82 -15.62 -10.14 -12.59
CA LEU A 82 -15.79 -10.85 -11.34
C LEU A 82 -15.87 -9.87 -10.15
N ASP A 83 -16.50 -10.31 -9.07
CA ASP A 83 -16.64 -9.56 -7.81
C ASP A 83 -15.35 -9.52 -6.99
N TYR A 84 -14.27 -10.06 -7.53
CA TYR A 84 -12.92 -9.99 -7.00
C TYR A 84 -11.90 -9.70 -8.10
N HIS A 85 -10.71 -9.29 -7.66
CA HIS A 85 -9.52 -9.16 -8.49
C HIS A 85 -8.30 -9.58 -7.68
N TYR A 86 -7.15 -9.69 -8.33
CA TYR A 86 -5.89 -9.89 -7.64
C TYR A 86 -5.06 -8.62 -7.71
N ASP A 87 -4.34 -8.33 -6.64
CA ASP A 87 -3.40 -7.21 -6.54
C ASP A 87 -2.02 -7.77 -6.19
N LEU A 88 -1.04 -7.49 -7.04
CA LEU A 88 0.35 -7.90 -6.87
C LEU A 88 1.17 -6.67 -6.52
N GLU A 89 1.44 -6.51 -5.23
CA GLU A 89 2.34 -5.47 -4.72
C GLU A 89 3.78 -5.84 -5.09
N LEU A 90 4.51 -4.86 -5.63
CA LEU A 90 5.91 -4.96 -6.04
C LEU A 90 6.76 -4.32 -4.94
N GLY A 91 7.43 -5.17 -4.16
CA GLY A 91 8.18 -4.73 -3.00
C GLY A 91 9.66 -5.07 -3.09
N TYR A 92 10.38 -4.79 -2.02
CA TYR A 92 11.79 -5.09 -1.92
C TYR A 92 12.13 -5.76 -0.60
N ASP A 93 12.98 -6.77 -0.68
CA ASP A 93 13.53 -7.51 0.46
C ASP A 93 15.02 -7.16 0.58
N GLU A 94 15.31 -6.25 1.51
CA GLU A 94 16.66 -5.76 1.78
C GLU A 94 17.47 -6.79 2.55
N ARG A 95 18.45 -7.41 1.86
CA ARG A 95 19.31 -8.45 2.44
C ARG A 95 20.68 -7.87 2.75
N TYR A 96 20.83 -7.26 3.92
CA TYR A 96 22.10 -6.70 4.38
C TYR A 96 22.94 -7.76 5.12
N TRP A 97 23.58 -8.65 4.36
CA TRP A 97 24.34 -9.80 4.87
C TRP A 97 25.87 -9.59 4.85
N ASN A 98 26.31 -8.33 4.69
CA ASN A 98 27.67 -7.79 4.59
C ASN A 98 28.21 -7.71 3.13
N TYR A 99 29.20 -6.84 2.94
CA TYR A 99 29.98 -6.80 1.69
C TYR A 99 30.63 -8.14 1.41
N CYS A 100 30.19 -8.79 0.34
CA CYS A 100 30.77 -10.04 -0.10
C CYS A 100 32.15 -9.82 -0.73
N THR A 101 33.12 -10.64 -0.31
CA THR A 101 34.43 -10.73 -0.95
C THR A 101 34.53 -12.07 -1.67
N CYS A 102 34.78 -12.06 -2.98
CA CYS A 102 35.09 -13.27 -3.72
C CYS A 102 36.20 -13.06 -4.76
N GLN A 103 36.83 -14.16 -5.15
CA GLN A 103 37.97 -14.24 -6.06
C GLN A 103 37.54 -14.72 -7.45
N SER A 104 38.46 -14.56 -8.41
CA SER A 104 38.31 -15.08 -9.77
C SER A 104 38.28 -16.61 -9.74
N GLY A 105 37.08 -17.19 -9.67
CA GLY A 105 36.87 -18.64 -9.57
C GLY A 105 35.80 -19.06 -8.58
N ASP A 106 35.38 -18.15 -7.69
CA ASP A 106 34.32 -18.41 -6.72
C ASP A 106 32.94 -18.42 -7.40
N GLU A 107 32.04 -19.24 -6.86
CA GLU A 107 30.65 -19.29 -7.29
C GLU A 107 29.98 -17.93 -7.03
N GLY A 108 29.41 -17.33 -8.09
CA GLY A 108 28.88 -15.97 -8.04
C GLY A 108 29.88 -14.86 -8.39
N TYR A 109 31.15 -15.15 -8.71
CA TYR A 109 32.04 -14.14 -9.30
C TYR A 109 31.81 -14.02 -10.81
N ILE A 110 31.37 -12.84 -11.26
CA ILE A 110 31.23 -12.52 -12.68
C ILE A 110 32.16 -11.35 -12.98
N LYS A 111 33.11 -11.52 -13.90
CA LYS A 111 34.16 -10.51 -14.18
C LYS A 111 33.63 -9.08 -14.42
N ALA A 112 32.46 -8.96 -15.04
CA ALA A 112 31.83 -7.66 -15.32
C ALA A 112 31.05 -7.06 -14.12
N LEU A 113 30.63 -7.90 -13.17
CA LEU A 113 29.74 -7.52 -12.06
C LEU A 113 30.42 -7.65 -10.68
N GLY A 114 31.62 -8.22 -10.62
CA GLY A 114 32.29 -8.56 -9.38
C GLY A 114 31.60 -9.72 -8.66
N CYS A 115 31.44 -9.59 -7.35
CA CYS A 115 30.86 -10.62 -6.50
C CYS A 115 29.33 -10.53 -6.47
N THR A 116 28.64 -11.62 -6.79
CA THR A 116 27.17 -11.71 -6.91
C THR A 116 26.60 -12.97 -6.24
N GLY A 117 27.38 -13.62 -5.37
CA GLY A 117 27.04 -14.90 -4.72
C GLY A 117 26.10 -14.79 -3.52
N GLU A 118 25.81 -15.94 -2.91
CA GLU A 118 25.03 -16.02 -1.68
C GLU A 118 25.73 -15.23 -0.55
N GLY A 119 24.97 -14.42 0.19
CA GLY A 119 25.52 -13.61 1.29
C GLY A 119 25.88 -12.17 0.93
N CYS A 120 25.81 -11.77 -0.34
CA CYS A 120 26.03 -10.38 -0.74
C CYS A 120 24.87 -9.46 -0.32
N ASP A 121 25.22 -8.23 0.08
CA ASP A 121 24.26 -7.13 0.18
C ASP A 121 23.55 -6.93 -1.15
N TRP A 122 22.25 -7.17 -1.18
CA TRP A 122 21.42 -6.84 -2.34
C TRP A 122 19.97 -6.62 -1.95
N ILE A 123 19.26 -5.90 -2.81
CA ILE A 123 17.83 -5.61 -2.66
C ILE A 123 17.09 -6.56 -3.60
N ALA A 124 16.44 -7.56 -3.02
CA ALA A 124 15.72 -8.58 -3.77
C ALA A 124 14.32 -8.11 -4.16
N PRO A 125 13.83 -8.40 -5.38
CA PRO A 125 12.43 -8.16 -5.72
C PRO A 125 11.53 -9.06 -4.86
N GLU A 126 10.67 -8.43 -4.06
CA GLU A 126 9.62 -9.10 -3.30
C GLU A 126 8.28 -8.96 -4.04
N ILE A 127 7.45 -9.98 -3.96
CA ILE A 127 6.08 -9.91 -4.45
C ILE A 127 5.11 -10.30 -3.35
N ARG A 128 3.97 -9.60 -3.31
CA ARG A 128 2.84 -9.97 -2.45
C ARG A 128 1.56 -9.96 -3.26
N LEU A 129 0.98 -11.15 -3.45
CA LEU A 129 -0.28 -11.31 -4.17
C LEU A 129 -1.45 -11.40 -3.18
N THR A 130 -2.43 -10.51 -3.33
CA THR A 130 -3.65 -10.45 -2.52
C THR A 130 -4.88 -10.64 -3.40
N LYS A 131 -5.81 -11.51 -2.99
CA LYS A 131 -7.14 -11.60 -3.59
C LYS A 131 -8.08 -10.61 -2.93
N VAL A 132 -8.52 -9.60 -3.67
CA VAL A 132 -9.37 -8.51 -3.17
C VAL A 132 -10.81 -8.75 -3.64
N SER A 133 -11.76 -8.87 -2.71
CA SER A 133 -13.17 -9.13 -3.00
C SER A 133 -14.06 -8.01 -2.51
N ASN A 134 -15.12 -7.73 -3.25
CA ASN A 134 -16.15 -6.77 -2.84
C ASN A 134 -17.06 -7.42 -1.79
N VAL A 135 -17.12 -6.83 -0.60
CA VAL A 135 -17.98 -7.32 0.49
C VAL A 135 -19.43 -6.86 0.32
N CYS A 136 -19.63 -5.66 -0.21
CA CYS A 136 -20.95 -5.10 -0.45
C CYS A 136 -20.89 -4.10 -1.62
N PHE A 137 -21.91 -4.14 -2.48
CA PHE A 137 -22.15 -3.12 -3.48
C PHE A 137 -23.60 -2.68 -3.37
N GLY A 138 -23.82 -1.39 -3.10
CA GLY A 138 -25.15 -0.83 -2.93
C GLY A 138 -25.13 0.68 -3.14
N SER A 139 -26.23 1.20 -3.66
CA SER A 139 -26.50 2.63 -3.71
C SER A 139 -27.37 3.04 -2.53
N PHE A 140 -27.34 4.32 -2.19
CA PHE A 140 -28.26 4.87 -1.20
C PHE A 140 -29.71 4.62 -1.63
N ASN A 141 -30.49 3.95 -0.76
CA ASN A 141 -31.89 3.65 -1.02
C ASN A 141 -32.77 4.82 -0.55
N GLY A 142 -32.76 5.90 -1.31
CA GLY A 142 -33.54 7.10 -1.03
C GLY A 142 -33.48 8.12 -2.15
N HIS A 143 -34.17 9.23 -1.95
CA HIS A 143 -34.20 10.35 -2.88
C HIS A 143 -33.19 11.43 -2.49
N ALA A 144 -32.76 12.25 -3.46
CA ALA A 144 -31.84 13.35 -3.21
C ALA A 144 -32.32 14.31 -2.08
N LYS A 145 -33.64 14.51 -1.94
CA LYS A 145 -34.21 15.30 -0.84
C LYS A 145 -33.88 14.74 0.55
N GLU A 146 -33.79 13.42 0.70
CA GLU A 146 -33.46 12.76 1.97
C GLU A 146 -31.98 12.94 2.29
N MET A 147 -31.11 12.88 1.28
CA MET A 147 -29.69 13.23 1.45
C MET A 147 -29.54 14.67 1.95
N HIS A 148 -30.30 15.64 1.42
CA HIS A 148 -30.25 17.02 1.92
C HIS A 148 -30.71 17.18 3.37
N TYR A 149 -31.65 16.35 3.84
CA TYR A 149 -32.03 16.36 5.25
C TYR A 149 -30.93 15.75 6.13
N LEU A 150 -30.36 14.63 5.70
CA LEU A 150 -29.23 14.00 6.39
C LEU A 150 -28.02 14.96 6.47
N GLU A 151 -27.68 15.66 5.40
CA GLU A 151 -26.61 16.67 5.39
C GLU A 151 -26.83 17.75 6.47
N LYS A 152 -28.06 18.23 6.62
CA LYS A 152 -28.40 19.21 7.66
C LYS A 152 -28.32 18.63 9.08
N GLU A 153 -28.76 17.40 9.28
CA GLU A 153 -28.61 16.71 10.58
C GLU A 153 -27.13 16.56 10.95
N TRP A 154 -26.28 16.22 9.98
CA TRP A 154 -24.83 16.15 10.18
C TRP A 154 -24.21 17.52 10.48
N ASP A 155 -24.67 18.61 9.84
CA ASP A 155 -24.23 19.97 10.16
C ASP A 155 -24.53 20.35 11.61
N GLU A 156 -25.70 19.95 12.12
CA GLU A 156 -26.10 20.17 13.51
C GLU A 156 -25.21 19.36 14.46
N TYR A 157 -25.00 18.07 14.18
CA TYR A 157 -24.09 17.24 14.95
C TYR A 157 -22.66 17.82 14.99
N LEU A 158 -22.14 18.30 13.87
CA LEU A 158 -20.82 18.94 13.80
C LEU A 158 -20.75 20.27 14.57
N LYS A 159 -21.85 21.01 14.68
CA LYS A 159 -21.90 22.21 15.52
C LYS A 159 -21.85 21.83 17.00
N GLU A 160 -22.62 20.81 17.41
CA GLU A 160 -22.62 20.31 18.78
C GLU A 160 -21.25 19.76 19.19
N ASP A 161 -20.61 18.98 18.31
CA ASP A 161 -19.27 18.43 18.58
C ASP A 161 -18.22 19.54 18.72
N ARG A 162 -18.25 20.54 17.83
CA ARG A 162 -17.35 21.71 17.94
C ARG A 162 -17.55 22.50 19.22
N GLU A 163 -18.79 22.68 19.65
CA GLU A 163 -19.07 23.37 20.92
C GLU A 163 -18.57 22.55 22.12
N LYS A 164 -18.77 21.23 22.13
CA LYS A 164 -18.20 20.33 23.15
C LYS A 164 -16.67 20.40 23.17
N GLN A 165 -16.02 20.36 22.02
CA GLN A 165 -14.56 20.49 21.92
C GLN A 165 -14.08 21.85 22.45
N ARG A 166 -14.79 22.93 22.12
CA ARG A 166 -14.49 24.29 22.61
C ARG A 166 -14.63 24.39 24.13
N GLN A 167 -15.70 23.85 24.70
CA GLN A 167 -15.91 23.83 26.15
C GLN A 167 -14.81 23.04 26.86
N ALA A 168 -14.46 21.85 26.36
CA ALA A 168 -13.35 21.06 26.89
C ALA A 168 -11.98 21.76 26.75
N GLN A 169 -11.80 22.62 25.75
CA GLN A 169 -10.59 23.44 25.63
C GLN A 169 -10.59 24.60 26.63
N LEU A 170 -11.73 25.28 26.81
CA LEU A 170 -11.89 26.36 27.79
C LEU A 170 -11.61 25.85 29.21
N GLU A 171 -12.21 24.72 29.59
CA GLU A 171 -11.97 24.11 30.91
C GLU A 171 -10.49 23.76 31.13
N ARG A 172 -9.81 23.22 30.12
CA ARG A 172 -8.36 22.95 30.19
C ARG A 172 -7.54 24.22 30.38
N VAL A 173 -7.87 25.29 29.67
CA VAL A 173 -7.18 26.59 29.82
C VAL A 173 -7.46 27.20 31.19
N GLU A 174 -8.68 27.11 31.70
CA GLU A 174 -9.05 27.61 33.03
C GLU A 174 -8.30 26.87 34.14
N GLN A 175 -8.24 25.54 34.08
CA GLN A 175 -7.45 24.73 35.01
C GLN A 175 -5.96 25.11 34.98
N GLU A 176 -5.41 25.36 33.78
CA GLU A 176 -4.02 25.78 33.64
C GLU A 176 -3.77 27.19 34.22
N ILE A 177 -4.70 28.12 34.02
CA ILE A 177 -4.64 29.46 34.62
C ILE A 177 -4.67 29.36 36.16
N GLU A 178 -5.53 28.53 36.74
CA GLU A 178 -5.59 28.34 38.20
C GLU A 178 -4.31 27.73 38.75
N ARG A 179 -3.75 26.73 38.03
CA ARG A 179 -2.46 26.11 38.36
C ARG A 179 -1.34 27.16 38.37
N LEU A 180 -1.24 27.98 37.31
CA LEU A 180 -0.23 29.02 37.18
C LEU A 180 -0.38 30.14 38.23
N LYS A 181 -1.62 30.58 38.53
CA LYS A 181 -1.89 31.54 39.61
C LYS A 181 -1.43 31.01 40.96
N SER A 182 -1.69 29.74 41.24
CA SER A 182 -1.26 29.07 42.47
C SER A 182 0.26 29.01 42.57
N GLN A 183 0.96 28.62 41.50
CA GLN A 183 2.43 28.62 41.44
C GLN A 183 3.02 30.01 41.66
N ARG A 184 2.46 31.04 41.03
CA ARG A 184 2.88 32.44 41.23
C ARG A 184 2.71 32.88 42.69
N SER A 185 1.61 32.53 43.35
CA SER A 185 1.38 32.87 44.76
C SER A 185 2.43 32.24 45.68
N ILE A 186 2.80 30.97 45.42
CA ILE A 186 3.85 30.27 46.16
C ILE A 186 5.19 30.99 45.99
N LEU A 187 5.57 31.33 44.75
CA LEU A 187 6.82 32.04 44.47
C LEU A 187 6.88 33.42 45.15
N LEU A 188 5.78 34.17 45.12
CA LEU A 188 5.70 35.48 45.81
C LEU A 188 5.82 35.34 47.33
N LYS A 189 5.22 34.32 47.93
CA LYS A 189 5.35 34.07 49.38
C LYS A 189 6.75 33.57 49.76
N GLY A 190 7.40 32.79 48.89
CA GLY A 190 8.77 32.31 49.08
C GLY A 190 9.84 33.41 48.90
N GLY A 191 9.57 34.45 48.10
CA GLY A 191 10.47 35.58 47.89
C GLY A 191 10.51 36.62 49.02
N ILE A 192 9.51 36.62 49.92
CA ILE A 192 9.39 37.60 51.03
C ILE A 192 10.24 37.18 52.27
N ILE A 193 10.89 36.00 52.25
CA ILE A 193 11.68 35.49 53.39
C ILE A 193 13.19 35.80 53.26
N ASN A 194 13.62 36.48 52.17
CA ASN A 194 15.02 36.81 51.92
C ASN A 194 15.32 38.33 51.92
N GLU A 195 14.79 39.08 52.88
CA GLU A 195 15.27 40.43 53.28
C GLU A 195 15.51 40.46 54.79
#